data_AF-A0A4Q5XM72-F1
#
_entry.id   AF-A0A4Q5XM72-F1
#
_cell.length_a   1.000
_cell.length_b   1.000
_cell.length_c   1.000
_cell.angle_alpha   90.00
_cell.angle_beta   90.00
_cell.angle_gamma   90.00
#
_symmetry.space_group_name_H-M   'P 1'
#
loop_
_entity.id
_entity.type
_entity.pdbx_description
1 polymer ?
#
loop_
_entity_poly.entity_id
_entity_poly.type
_entity_poly.pdbx_seq_one_letter_code
_entity_poly.pdbx_strand_id
1 'polypeptide(L)'
;MSESKSAAVVRLFAAVSLLCHCSSNPPNVTPEGEGGAGGDSHSGTSGSGSGGQAPSAGSASGGKPSGGAGAHSSGGDASGENAGSSSNSGAGSGAQGEAGSGGEGGTETDFGAFMLGADISSLPETVDEGVTFLDTDGTQKDLIPLLGAHGFNYVRLRTFVDPSALYGYANPNGQEEYKKPEPYCDTSHTLEVAREAKQAGMGFLLDLHYSDNWADPGKQVIPAAWRGATTLAELAEQVTAYTTAVVGELVAGGARPDMVQIGNEITPGLLIHIPSGNPQADQWGNMNKLTNSVNGSAGNFNNVAALLKAGVQGVKAVDPTIKIMLHLENTNSFPAVRDWVNAVRARGVELDVLGLSCYPSYQGQPFVWADTFDQLTQNLDDLSFVIAEYNPERTEANQIMAELPDGRGLGTFFWEPTQSGTWGGSLFNRVGNVLEADAEAFAEFDTLRADLGL
;
A
#
# COMPACT_ATOMS: atom_id res chain seq x y z
N MET A 1 -30.04 43.04 47.77
CA MET A 1 -29.66 42.22 46.59
C MET A 1 -30.87 41.36 46.26
N SER A 2 -31.31 41.43 45.01
CA SER A 2 -32.72 41.27 44.58
C SER A 2 -33.26 39.85 44.58
N GLU A 3 -34.59 39.80 44.64
CA GLU A 3 -35.48 38.66 44.80
C GLU A 3 -35.71 37.80 43.54
N SER A 4 -35.98 36.51 43.80
CA SER A 4 -36.99 35.58 43.24
C SER A 4 -37.52 35.72 41.80
N LYS A 5 -37.62 34.60 41.06
CA LYS A 5 -38.88 33.80 40.91
C LYS A 5 -38.74 32.62 39.95
N SER A 6 -39.64 31.67 40.20
CA SER A 6 -39.85 30.36 39.61
C SER A 6 -40.81 30.38 38.41
N ALA A 7 -40.84 29.27 37.66
CA ALA A 7 -42.00 28.56 37.09
C ALA A 7 -42.02 28.34 35.56
N ALA A 8 -42.33 27.09 35.22
CA ALA A 8 -42.61 26.53 33.91
C ALA A 8 -44.08 26.71 33.48
N VAL A 9 -44.42 26.21 32.27
CA VAL A 9 -45.68 25.54 31.84
C VAL A 9 -46.42 26.16 30.62
N VAL A 10 -46.46 25.35 29.53
CA VAL A 10 -47.55 25.04 28.56
C VAL A 10 -47.81 25.84 27.26
N ARG A 11 -48.04 25.00 26.23
CA ARG A 11 -48.49 25.14 24.83
C ARG A 11 -49.74 26.00 24.59
N LEU A 12 -49.86 26.58 23.39
CA LEU A 12 -51.11 26.54 22.61
C LEU A 12 -50.89 26.79 21.09
N PHE A 13 -51.58 25.98 20.28
CA PHE A 13 -51.77 26.10 18.83
C PHE A 13 -52.67 27.27 18.44
N ALA A 14 -52.49 27.84 17.23
CA ALA A 14 -53.60 28.26 16.36
C ALA A 14 -53.12 28.45 14.90
N ALA A 15 -53.80 27.75 13.98
CA ALA A 15 -53.73 27.95 12.54
C ALA A 15 -54.91 28.84 12.10
N VAL A 16 -54.71 29.72 11.11
CA VAL A 16 -55.78 30.25 10.25
C VAL A 16 -55.22 30.51 8.84
N SER A 17 -55.82 29.86 7.85
CA SER A 17 -55.64 30.05 6.40
C SER A 17 -56.43 31.27 5.90
N LEU A 18 -55.94 31.96 4.85
CA LEU A 18 -56.80 32.53 3.81
C LEU A 18 -56.05 32.79 2.49
N LEU A 19 -56.69 32.40 1.38
CA LEU A 19 -56.25 32.45 -0.01
C LEU A 19 -56.27 33.86 -0.62
N CYS A 20 -55.45 34.08 -1.66
CA CYS A 20 -55.91 34.71 -2.92
C CYS A 20 -54.99 34.37 -4.12
N HIS A 21 -55.61 34.01 -5.25
CA HIS A 21 -55.03 33.69 -6.56
C HIS A 21 -54.64 34.95 -7.36
N CYS A 22 -53.63 34.86 -8.25
CA CYS A 22 -53.78 34.99 -9.71
C CYS A 22 -52.44 34.88 -10.48
N SER A 23 -52.58 34.48 -11.74
CA SER A 23 -51.64 33.82 -12.66
C SER A 23 -50.81 34.75 -13.55
N SER A 24 -49.65 34.28 -14.03
CA SER A 24 -49.25 34.36 -15.46
C SER A 24 -48.06 33.40 -15.78
N ASN A 25 -48.33 32.41 -16.66
CA ASN A 25 -47.39 31.55 -17.41
C ASN A 25 -46.78 32.31 -18.63
N PRO A 26 -45.82 31.82 -19.47
CA PRO A 26 -45.50 30.41 -19.87
C PRO A 26 -43.99 30.14 -20.23
N PRO A 27 -43.56 29.16 -21.09
CA PRO A 27 -44.05 27.79 -21.38
C PRO A 27 -42.98 26.66 -21.25
N ASN A 28 -43.51 25.45 -21.43
CA ASN A 28 -43.00 24.08 -21.36
C ASN A 28 -42.67 23.51 -22.76
N VAL A 29 -41.75 22.55 -22.91
CA VAL A 29 -41.79 21.52 -23.99
C VAL A 29 -41.15 20.20 -23.50
N THR A 30 -41.88 19.10 -23.69
CA THR A 30 -41.68 17.69 -23.29
C THR A 30 -40.88 16.84 -24.30
N PRO A 31 -40.57 15.58 -23.97
CA PRO A 31 -40.84 14.50 -24.94
C PRO A 31 -41.38 13.18 -24.34
N GLU A 32 -42.34 12.57 -25.04
CA GLU A 32 -42.69 11.14 -25.10
C GLU A 32 -42.70 10.80 -26.62
N GLY A 33 -42.49 9.60 -27.16
CA GLY A 33 -42.32 8.23 -26.68
C GLY A 33 -42.31 7.26 -27.90
N GLU A 34 -41.76 6.06 -27.69
CA GLU A 34 -42.00 4.75 -28.33
C GLU A 34 -41.90 4.48 -29.86
N GLY A 35 -41.26 3.35 -30.20
CA GLY A 35 -41.80 2.40 -31.20
C GLY A 35 -40.86 1.85 -32.30
N GLY A 36 -40.32 0.63 -32.09
CA GLY A 36 -40.48 -0.53 -33.00
C GLY A 36 -39.73 -0.68 -34.35
N ALA A 37 -38.90 -1.75 -34.38
CA ALA A 37 -38.70 -2.75 -35.46
C ALA A 37 -38.00 -2.41 -36.80
N GLY A 38 -37.07 -3.30 -37.20
CA GLY A 38 -36.66 -3.49 -38.61
C GLY A 38 -35.17 -3.86 -38.77
N GLY A 39 -34.89 -5.10 -39.17
CA GLY A 39 -33.53 -5.61 -39.45
C GLY A 39 -33.05 -5.40 -40.89
N ASP A 40 -31.79 -5.80 -41.12
CA ASP A 40 -31.12 -6.26 -42.35
C ASP A 40 -29.65 -5.77 -42.32
N SER A 41 -28.66 -6.64 -42.09
CA SER A 41 -28.02 -7.61 -42.99
C SER A 41 -26.84 -7.03 -43.80
N HIS A 42 -25.73 -7.78 -43.81
CA HIS A 42 -24.54 -7.81 -44.71
C HIS A 42 -23.21 -7.72 -43.94
N SER A 43 -22.52 -8.85 -43.70
CA SER A 43 -21.45 -9.46 -44.55
C SER A 43 -20.18 -8.62 -44.52
N GLY A 44 -18.97 -9.10 -44.23
CA GLY A 44 -18.39 -10.43 -44.23
C GLY A 44 -16.87 -10.28 -44.49
N THR A 45 -16.12 -11.31 -44.12
CA THR A 45 -14.77 -11.68 -44.62
C THR A 45 -13.54 -10.84 -44.25
N SER A 46 -12.77 -11.40 -43.31
CA SER A 46 -11.41 -11.97 -43.47
C SER A 46 -10.42 -11.33 -44.46
N GLY A 47 -9.20 -11.07 -43.97
CA GLY A 47 -8.02 -10.85 -44.80
C GLY A 47 -6.72 -10.82 -43.98
N SER A 48 -6.02 -11.95 -43.93
CA SER A 48 -4.68 -12.16 -43.39
C SER A 48 -3.61 -11.34 -44.12
N GLY A 49 -2.52 -10.98 -43.43
CA GLY A 49 -1.35 -10.36 -44.05
C GLY A 49 -0.13 -10.33 -43.15
N SER A 50 0.73 -11.33 -43.30
CA SER A 50 2.07 -11.48 -42.71
C SER A 50 3.07 -10.42 -43.20
N GLY A 51 4.09 -10.12 -42.39
CA GLY A 51 5.34 -9.52 -42.90
C GLY A 51 6.27 -9.03 -41.80
N GLY A 52 7.23 -9.86 -41.39
CA GLY A 52 8.33 -9.45 -40.51
C GLY A 52 9.47 -8.78 -41.28
N GLN A 53 10.27 -7.96 -40.58
CA GLN A 53 11.73 -7.89 -40.71
C GLN A 53 12.33 -6.78 -39.82
N ALA A 54 13.27 -7.19 -38.96
CA ALA A 54 14.49 -6.45 -38.62
C ALA A 54 15.66 -7.19 -39.30
N PRO A 55 16.94 -6.73 -39.29
CA PRO A 55 17.52 -5.54 -38.67
C PRO A 55 18.47 -4.76 -39.63
N SER A 56 19.05 -3.64 -39.18
CA SER A 56 20.32 -3.17 -39.75
C SER A 56 21.25 -2.60 -38.68
N ALA A 57 22.51 -3.05 -38.75
CA ALA A 57 23.67 -2.57 -38.03
C ALA A 57 24.60 -1.85 -39.01
N GLY A 58 25.44 -0.95 -38.48
CA GLY A 58 26.57 -0.32 -39.18
C GLY A 58 26.70 1.15 -38.76
N SER A 59 27.87 1.72 -38.48
CA SER A 59 29.23 1.19 -38.52
C SER A 59 30.16 2.16 -37.76
N ALA A 60 31.34 1.68 -37.42
CA ALA A 60 32.38 2.29 -36.61
C ALA A 60 33.21 3.38 -37.32
N SER A 61 33.88 4.21 -36.51
CA SER A 61 35.30 4.67 -36.61
C SER A 61 35.46 5.90 -35.68
N GLY A 62 36.52 6.15 -34.93
CA GLY A 62 37.90 5.65 -34.86
C GLY A 62 38.77 6.84 -34.46
N GLY A 63 39.61 6.75 -33.42
CA GLY A 63 40.57 7.82 -33.10
C GLY A 63 41.06 7.90 -31.64
N LYS A 64 42.09 7.12 -31.32
CA LYS A 64 43.10 7.37 -30.25
C LYS A 64 44.40 7.86 -30.97
N PRO A 65 45.54 8.18 -30.32
CA PRO A 65 45.86 8.40 -28.89
C PRO A 65 46.84 9.59 -28.63
N SER A 66 47.16 9.85 -27.35
CA SER A 66 48.47 10.28 -26.76
C SER A 66 48.20 11.09 -25.49
N GLY A 67 48.98 11.08 -24.41
CA GLY A 67 50.22 10.40 -24.07
C GLY A 67 50.85 11.11 -22.84
N GLY A 68 51.22 10.33 -21.83
CA GLY A 68 52.22 10.65 -20.78
C GLY A 68 51.81 11.57 -19.63
N ALA A 69 52.48 11.59 -18.48
CA ALA A 69 53.43 10.66 -17.84
C ALA A 69 53.76 11.24 -16.45
N GLY A 70 53.86 10.37 -15.44
CA GLY A 70 54.67 10.52 -14.22
C GLY A 70 54.04 11.29 -13.05
N ALA A 71 54.43 11.09 -11.79
CA ALA A 71 55.28 10.12 -11.10
C ALA A 71 55.41 10.59 -9.63
N HIS A 72 55.38 9.64 -8.67
CA HIS A 72 56.01 9.59 -7.33
C HIS A 72 55.94 10.83 -6.38
N SER A 73 55.83 10.72 -5.05
CA SER A 73 56.45 9.78 -4.10
C SER A 73 55.78 9.86 -2.70
N SER A 74 55.53 8.74 -2.00
CA SER A 74 56.13 8.32 -0.70
C SER A 74 56.17 9.38 0.41
N GLY A 75 55.60 9.18 1.60
CA GLY A 75 55.98 8.24 2.68
C GLY A 75 55.99 9.07 4.00
N GLY A 76 55.81 8.58 5.22
CA GLY A 76 55.81 7.25 5.78
C GLY A 76 55.40 7.27 7.27
N ASP A 77 55.64 6.13 7.89
CA ASP A 77 55.26 5.61 9.22
C ASP A 77 55.62 6.43 10.47
N ALA A 78 54.96 6.16 11.61
CA ALA A 78 55.48 5.23 12.64
C ALA A 78 54.83 5.35 14.04
N SER A 79 54.38 4.20 14.55
CA SER A 79 54.56 3.61 15.91
C SER A 79 54.26 4.38 17.20
N GLY A 80 53.61 3.67 18.14
CA GLY A 80 53.70 3.94 19.59
C GLY A 80 52.80 3.03 20.44
N GLU A 81 53.37 1.97 20.99
CA GLU A 81 52.80 1.09 22.03
C GLU A 81 52.62 1.82 23.38
N ASN A 82 51.66 1.42 24.22
CA ASN A 82 51.98 1.04 25.61
C ASN A 82 50.85 0.25 26.30
N ALA A 83 51.28 -0.64 27.20
CA ALA A 83 50.53 -1.61 27.98
C ALA A 83 50.19 -1.14 29.41
N GLY A 84 49.39 -1.94 30.13
CA GLY A 84 49.26 -1.95 31.60
C GLY A 84 47.79 -2.01 32.05
N SER A 85 47.19 -3.19 32.27
CA SER A 85 47.33 -4.15 33.38
C SER A 85 46.76 -3.68 34.72
N SER A 86 45.68 -4.35 35.14
CA SER A 86 45.34 -4.87 36.49
C SER A 86 43.81 -4.91 36.66
N SER A 87 43.15 -5.84 37.36
CA SER A 87 43.30 -7.26 37.69
C SER A 87 42.25 -7.53 38.78
N ASN A 88 41.47 -8.61 38.65
CA ASN A 88 40.79 -9.37 39.72
C ASN A 88 39.66 -8.69 40.54
N SER A 89 38.62 -9.36 41.02
CA SER A 89 38.33 -10.80 41.15
C SER A 89 36.89 -11.05 41.62
N GLY A 90 36.35 -12.24 41.30
CA GLY A 90 35.22 -12.87 41.99
C GLY A 90 34.19 -13.47 41.03
N ALA A 91 34.48 -14.56 40.30
CA ALA A 91 34.47 -15.97 40.72
C ALA A 91 33.07 -16.47 41.18
N GLY A 92 32.49 -17.37 40.37
CA GLY A 92 31.30 -18.15 40.71
C GLY A 92 30.79 -19.00 39.54
N SER A 93 31.50 -20.12 39.27
CA SER A 93 31.08 -21.40 38.65
C SER A 93 29.73 -21.46 37.89
N GLY A 94 29.60 -21.97 36.66
CA GLY A 94 30.38 -23.00 35.98
C GLY A 94 29.44 -24.11 35.48
N ALA A 95 29.30 -24.24 34.17
CA ALA A 95 29.01 -25.49 33.48
C ALA A 95 29.45 -25.34 32.02
N GLN A 96 30.42 -26.17 31.62
CA GLN A 96 31.05 -26.21 30.31
C GLN A 96 30.28 -27.13 29.35
N GLY A 97 30.49 -26.87 28.06
CA GLY A 97 30.44 -27.84 26.97
C GLY A 97 29.51 -27.38 25.86
N GLU A 98 29.91 -27.24 24.60
CA GLU A 98 31.19 -27.43 23.90
C GLU A 98 31.00 -26.75 22.54
N ALA A 99 32.02 -26.07 22.03
CA ALA A 99 31.97 -25.39 20.75
C ALA A 99 32.17 -26.39 19.60
N GLY A 100 31.37 -26.25 18.55
CA GLY A 100 31.50 -27.01 17.31
C GLY A 100 30.99 -26.28 16.09
N SER A 101 31.94 -25.65 15.39
CA SER A 101 32.00 -25.43 13.93
C SER A 101 30.90 -24.61 13.26
N GLY A 102 31.31 -23.48 12.69
CA GLY A 102 30.51 -22.65 11.81
C GLY A 102 30.02 -23.38 10.55
N GLY A 103 28.78 -23.04 10.21
CA GLY A 103 28.20 -23.06 8.87
C GLY A 103 27.39 -21.77 8.75
N GLU A 104 27.60 -21.05 7.65
CA GLU A 104 26.87 -19.85 7.23
C GLU A 104 25.35 -20.12 7.36
N GLY A 105 24.54 -19.29 8.03
CA GLY A 105 24.38 -17.86 7.77
C GLY A 105 23.07 -17.59 7.03
N GLY A 106 21.96 -18.24 7.42
CA GLY A 106 20.60 -17.86 7.03
C GLY A 106 19.80 -17.64 8.31
N THR A 107 19.43 -16.40 8.60
CA THR A 107 18.50 -16.11 9.68
C THR A 107 17.13 -16.58 9.23
N GLU A 108 16.66 -17.72 9.74
CA GLU A 108 15.22 -18.03 9.73
C GLU A 108 14.53 -16.92 10.52
N THR A 109 13.99 -15.94 9.80
CA THR A 109 13.03 -15.00 10.35
C THR A 109 11.71 -15.74 10.44
N ASP A 110 11.38 -16.23 11.64
CA ASP A 110 10.07 -16.79 11.95
C ASP A 110 9.01 -15.68 11.84
N PHE A 111 8.33 -15.63 10.69
CA PHE A 111 7.19 -14.73 10.44
C PHE A 111 5.86 -15.29 10.99
N GLY A 112 5.90 -16.44 11.68
CA GLY A 112 4.71 -17.11 12.20
C GLY A 112 3.93 -17.89 11.14
N ALA A 113 2.61 -17.99 11.36
CA ALA A 113 1.70 -18.66 10.42
C ALA A 113 1.58 -17.88 9.09
N PHE A 114 1.20 -18.58 8.02
CA PHE A 114 0.91 -17.98 6.72
C PHE A 114 -0.11 -16.84 6.86
N MET A 115 0.16 -15.69 6.24
CA MET A 115 -0.71 -14.52 6.31
C MET A 115 -1.82 -14.66 5.25
N LEU A 116 -3.00 -15.10 5.69
CA LEU A 116 -4.22 -14.98 4.91
C LEU A 116 -4.84 -13.62 5.26
N GLY A 117 -4.50 -12.60 4.48
CA GLY A 117 -4.77 -11.21 4.80
C GLY A 117 -5.82 -10.54 3.92
N ALA A 118 -6.34 -9.41 4.40
CA ALA A 118 -7.16 -8.49 3.61
C ALA A 118 -6.75 -7.03 3.85
N ASP A 119 -6.77 -6.21 2.81
CA ASP A 119 -6.78 -4.75 2.96
C ASP A 119 -8.21 -4.30 3.29
N ILE A 120 -8.41 -3.72 4.46
CA ILE A 120 -9.74 -3.28 4.93
C ILE A 120 -9.75 -1.79 5.26
N SER A 121 -8.88 -0.99 4.62
CA SER A 121 -8.68 0.39 5.05
C SER A 121 -9.89 1.29 4.82
N SER A 122 -10.84 0.90 3.96
CA SER A 122 -12.12 1.61 3.81
C SER A 122 -13.15 1.26 4.89
N LEU A 123 -12.84 0.37 5.83
CA LEU A 123 -13.79 -0.08 6.85
C LEU A 123 -14.42 1.09 7.64
N PRO A 124 -13.66 2.08 8.17
CA PRO A 124 -14.25 3.20 8.89
C PRO A 124 -15.23 3.99 8.02
N GLU A 125 -14.86 4.30 6.78
CA GLU A 125 -15.73 4.99 5.84
C GLU A 125 -17.00 4.19 5.54
N THR A 126 -16.85 2.87 5.33
CA THR A 126 -17.97 1.97 5.06
C THR A 126 -18.96 1.95 6.24
N VAL A 127 -18.46 1.92 7.47
CA VAL A 127 -19.28 1.93 8.69
C VAL A 127 -19.99 3.28 8.88
N ASP A 128 -19.30 4.40 8.65
CA ASP A 128 -19.86 5.75 8.76
C ASP A 128 -20.93 6.04 7.70
N GLU A 129 -20.89 5.36 6.56
CA GLU A 129 -21.99 5.34 5.56
C GLU A 129 -23.22 4.54 6.04
N GLY A 130 -23.17 3.95 7.24
CA GLY A 130 -24.25 3.21 7.87
C GLY A 130 -24.38 1.78 7.37
N VAL A 131 -23.29 1.20 6.86
CA VAL A 131 -23.26 -0.17 6.34
C VAL A 131 -23.16 -1.18 7.48
N THR A 132 -23.90 -2.28 7.36
CA THR A 132 -23.78 -3.46 8.24
C THR A 132 -23.40 -4.69 7.43
N PHE A 133 -22.79 -5.68 8.09
CA PHE A 133 -22.34 -6.92 7.43
C PHE A 133 -23.15 -8.11 7.93
N LEU A 134 -23.60 -8.95 7.01
CA LEU A 134 -24.16 -10.27 7.31
C LEU A 134 -23.17 -11.35 6.87
N ASP A 135 -22.91 -12.30 7.76
CA ASP A 135 -22.14 -13.49 7.46
C ASP A 135 -22.96 -14.48 6.60
N THR A 136 -22.30 -15.50 6.05
CA THR A 136 -22.84 -16.62 5.29
C THR A 136 -23.92 -17.42 6.05
N ASP A 137 -23.93 -17.37 7.39
CA ASP A 137 -24.97 -17.95 8.24
C ASP A 137 -26.20 -17.02 8.44
N GLY A 138 -26.17 -15.81 7.87
CA GLY A 138 -27.20 -14.79 7.99
C GLY A 138 -27.12 -13.93 9.26
N THR A 139 -26.10 -14.12 10.10
CA THR A 139 -25.90 -13.36 11.34
C THR A 139 -25.18 -12.05 11.05
N GLN A 140 -25.65 -10.97 11.65
CA GLN A 140 -24.93 -9.69 11.61
C GLN A 140 -23.67 -9.75 12.48
N LYS A 141 -22.51 -9.40 11.90
CA LYS A 141 -21.20 -9.37 12.57
C LYS A 141 -20.45 -8.11 12.15
N ASP A 142 -19.51 -7.66 12.97
CA ASP A 142 -18.52 -6.67 12.53
C ASP A 142 -17.54 -7.32 11.54
N LEU A 143 -16.91 -6.52 10.66
CA LEU A 143 -16.14 -7.06 9.54
C LEU A 143 -14.94 -7.90 10.00
N ILE A 144 -14.17 -7.43 10.98
CA ILE A 144 -12.96 -8.11 11.46
C ILE A 144 -13.28 -9.52 12.01
N PRO A 145 -14.23 -9.70 12.96
CA PRO A 145 -14.57 -11.04 13.43
C PRO A 145 -15.23 -11.92 12.36
N LEU A 146 -15.94 -11.33 11.38
CA LEU A 146 -16.48 -12.07 10.23
C LEU A 146 -15.35 -12.64 9.37
N LEU A 147 -14.39 -11.80 8.96
CA LEU A 147 -13.22 -12.26 8.20
C LEU A 147 -12.42 -13.31 9.00
N GLY A 148 -12.23 -13.10 10.31
CA GLY A 148 -11.55 -14.06 11.17
C GLY A 148 -12.23 -15.43 11.24
N ALA A 149 -13.57 -15.49 11.16
CA ALA A 149 -14.30 -16.75 11.10
C ALA A 149 -13.96 -17.57 9.84
N HIS A 150 -13.59 -16.88 8.76
CA HIS A 150 -13.21 -17.45 7.46
C HIS A 150 -11.70 -17.54 7.24
N GLY A 151 -10.91 -17.52 8.32
CA GLY A 151 -9.48 -17.83 8.29
C GLY A 151 -8.56 -16.64 8.05
N PHE A 152 -9.10 -15.44 7.78
CA PHE A 152 -8.25 -14.26 7.70
C PHE A 152 -7.58 -13.99 9.05
N ASN A 153 -6.27 -13.84 9.05
CA ASN A 153 -5.47 -13.68 10.25
C ASN A 153 -4.57 -12.43 10.21
N TYR A 154 -4.72 -11.59 9.18
CA TYR A 154 -3.93 -10.37 8.99
C TYR A 154 -4.77 -9.27 8.35
N VAL A 155 -4.51 -8.03 8.75
CA VAL A 155 -5.04 -6.84 8.07
C VAL A 155 -3.91 -6.04 7.45
N ARG A 156 -4.15 -5.50 6.25
CA ARG A 156 -3.32 -4.45 5.64
C ARG A 156 -4.08 -3.14 5.71
N LEU A 157 -3.42 -2.07 6.15
CA LEU A 157 -4.05 -0.74 6.23
C LEU A 157 -3.17 0.30 5.56
N ARG A 158 -3.67 0.92 4.50
CA ARG A 158 -3.06 2.12 3.92
C ARG A 158 -3.25 3.32 4.83
N THR A 159 -2.21 4.15 4.88
CA THR A 159 -2.18 5.38 5.68
C THR A 159 -1.58 6.52 4.87
N PHE A 160 -2.37 7.58 4.73
CA PHE A 160 -2.01 8.84 4.07
C PHE A 160 -1.46 9.84 5.07
N VAL A 161 -0.71 10.82 4.56
CA VAL A 161 -0.06 11.86 5.37
C VAL A 161 -1.07 12.87 5.91
N ASP A 162 -1.80 13.53 5.02
CA ASP A 162 -2.92 14.42 5.38
C ASP A 162 -4.07 14.28 4.37
N PRO A 163 -5.01 13.34 4.58
CA PRO A 163 -6.20 13.20 3.74
C PRO A 163 -7.01 14.47 3.56
N SER A 164 -6.99 15.39 4.53
CA SER A 164 -7.76 16.64 4.51
C SER A 164 -7.11 17.74 3.67
N ALA A 165 -5.83 17.59 3.32
CA ALA A 165 -5.11 18.56 2.52
C ALA A 165 -5.79 18.79 1.16
N LEU A 166 -5.51 19.94 0.55
CA LEU A 166 -5.94 20.20 -0.82
C LEU A 166 -5.32 19.15 -1.77
N TYR A 167 -6.18 18.45 -2.52
CA TYR A 167 -5.88 17.25 -3.33
C TYR A 167 -5.65 15.95 -2.54
N GLY A 168 -5.91 15.97 -1.24
CA GLY A 168 -5.93 14.79 -0.37
C GLY A 168 -7.18 13.94 -0.55
N TYR A 169 -7.18 12.73 0.00
CA TYR A 169 -8.25 11.75 -0.17
C TYR A 169 -9.64 12.27 0.27
N ALA A 170 -9.69 13.05 1.35
CA ALA A 170 -10.90 13.66 1.87
C ALA A 170 -11.22 15.02 1.22
N ASN A 171 -10.28 15.61 0.47
CA ASN A 171 -10.48 16.86 -0.25
C ASN A 171 -9.80 16.84 -1.64
N PRO A 172 -10.29 15.98 -2.54
CA PRO A 172 -9.57 15.59 -3.75
C PRO A 172 -9.28 16.70 -4.77
N ASN A 173 -10.02 17.80 -4.72
CA ASN A 173 -9.85 18.92 -5.65
C ASN A 173 -10.18 20.30 -5.02
N GLY A 174 -10.29 20.38 -3.70
CA GLY A 174 -10.60 21.63 -3.00
C GLY A 174 -12.07 22.04 -3.07
N GLN A 175 -12.92 21.23 -3.68
CA GLN A 175 -14.33 21.54 -3.87
C GLN A 175 -15.15 20.99 -2.70
N GLU A 176 -15.87 21.89 -2.03
CA GLU A 176 -16.63 21.58 -0.82
C GLU A 176 -17.67 20.47 -1.05
N GLU A 177 -18.23 20.38 -2.26
CA GLU A 177 -19.22 19.35 -2.62
C GLU A 177 -18.65 17.92 -2.66
N TYR A 178 -17.33 17.75 -2.79
CA TYR A 178 -16.66 16.45 -2.84
C TYR A 178 -15.83 16.17 -1.59
N LYS A 179 -15.91 17.05 -0.59
CA LYS A 179 -15.19 16.89 0.66
C LYS A 179 -15.83 15.78 1.49
N LYS A 180 -15.03 14.77 1.85
CA LYS A 180 -15.47 13.71 2.76
C LYS A 180 -15.67 14.28 4.18
N PRO A 181 -16.59 13.71 4.97
CA PRO A 181 -16.83 14.18 6.34
C PRO A 181 -15.63 13.99 7.26
N GLU A 182 -14.85 12.93 7.03
CA GLU A 182 -13.72 12.54 7.87
C GLU A 182 -12.45 12.27 7.02
N PRO A 183 -11.25 12.44 7.61
CA PRO A 183 -9.97 12.17 6.95
C PRO A 183 -9.63 10.67 6.98
N TYR A 184 -10.51 9.81 6.46
CA TYR A 184 -10.27 8.37 6.46
C TYR A 184 -8.91 8.00 5.88
N CYS A 185 -8.35 6.88 6.37
CA CYS A 185 -6.96 6.47 6.11
C CYS A 185 -5.90 7.44 6.66
N ASP A 186 -6.23 8.34 7.60
CA ASP A 186 -5.24 9.01 8.44
C ASP A 186 -4.72 8.08 9.55
N THR A 187 -3.74 8.55 10.33
CA THR A 187 -3.17 7.77 11.44
C THR A 187 -4.21 7.41 12.50
N SER A 188 -5.18 8.28 12.78
CA SER A 188 -6.20 8.05 13.81
C SER A 188 -7.12 6.89 13.45
N HIS A 189 -7.65 6.89 12.21
CA HIS A 189 -8.51 5.82 11.70
C HIS A 189 -7.72 4.52 11.49
N THR A 190 -6.47 4.60 11.02
CA THR A 190 -5.60 3.42 10.96
C THR A 190 -5.40 2.80 12.34
N LEU A 191 -5.13 3.63 13.38
CA LEU A 191 -4.98 3.15 14.75
C LEU A 191 -6.25 2.46 15.27
N GLU A 192 -7.42 3.01 14.98
CA GLU A 192 -8.69 2.42 15.39
C GLU A 192 -8.86 0.99 14.86
N VAL A 193 -8.75 0.83 13.53
CA VAL A 193 -8.92 -0.47 12.86
C VAL A 193 -7.81 -1.44 13.26
N ALA A 194 -6.56 -0.97 13.29
CA ALA A 194 -5.42 -1.82 13.66
C ALA A 194 -5.54 -2.33 15.10
N ARG A 195 -6.03 -1.50 16.02
CA ARG A 195 -6.25 -1.90 17.41
C ARG A 195 -7.36 -2.95 17.52
N GLU A 196 -8.45 -2.81 16.76
CA GLU A 196 -9.50 -3.82 16.70
C GLU A 196 -8.96 -5.15 16.15
N ALA A 197 -8.18 -5.10 15.07
CA ALA A 197 -7.54 -6.28 14.49
C ALA A 197 -6.61 -6.99 15.50
N LYS A 198 -5.78 -6.23 16.23
CA LYS A 198 -4.92 -6.78 17.30
C LYS A 198 -5.72 -7.39 18.44
N GLN A 199 -6.85 -6.78 18.83
CA GLN A 199 -7.73 -7.33 19.86
C GLN A 199 -8.42 -8.63 19.41
N ALA A 200 -8.68 -8.77 18.11
CA ALA A 200 -9.15 -10.01 17.50
C ALA A 200 -8.05 -11.06 17.28
N GLY A 201 -6.79 -10.75 17.61
CA GLY A 201 -5.64 -11.66 17.46
C GLY A 201 -5.06 -11.71 16.04
N MET A 202 -5.44 -10.79 15.16
CA MET A 202 -4.87 -10.68 13.82
C MET A 202 -3.53 -9.95 13.81
N GLY A 203 -2.69 -10.26 12.82
CA GLY A 203 -1.52 -9.47 12.50
C GLY A 203 -1.88 -8.20 11.72
N PHE A 204 -0.89 -7.30 11.58
CA PHE A 204 -1.07 -5.98 10.98
C PHE A 204 0.12 -5.57 10.11
N LEU A 205 -0.16 -5.36 8.81
CA LEU A 205 0.70 -4.72 7.84
C LEU A 205 0.29 -3.25 7.65
N LEU A 206 1.14 -2.33 8.08
CA LEU A 206 0.96 -0.89 7.81
C LEU A 206 1.50 -0.55 6.42
N ASP A 207 0.69 0.11 5.59
CA ASP A 207 1.10 0.63 4.30
C ASP A 207 1.18 2.16 4.30
N LEU A 208 2.40 2.69 4.25
CA LEU A 208 2.65 4.13 4.15
C LEU A 208 2.73 4.55 2.69
N HIS A 209 1.68 5.20 2.20
CA HIS A 209 1.63 5.71 0.83
C HIS A 209 2.59 6.89 0.56
N TYR A 210 3.00 7.61 1.61
CA TYR A 210 3.75 8.88 1.50
C TYR A 210 3.10 9.89 0.55
N SER A 211 1.78 10.00 0.65
CA SER A 211 0.93 10.92 -0.13
C SER A 211 -0.27 11.30 0.72
N ASP A 212 -0.92 12.42 0.39
CA ASP A 212 -2.20 12.84 1.00
C ASP A 212 -3.39 12.05 0.43
N ASN A 213 -3.14 11.27 -0.62
CA ASN A 213 -4.13 10.53 -1.40
C ASN A 213 -3.49 9.24 -1.90
N TRP A 214 -4.23 8.45 -2.70
CA TRP A 214 -3.73 7.26 -3.37
C TRP A 214 -2.34 7.47 -4.01
N ALA A 215 -1.48 6.47 -3.81
CA ALA A 215 -0.15 6.42 -4.38
C ALA A 215 -0.08 5.13 -5.21
N ASP A 216 0.24 5.27 -6.49
CA ASP A 216 0.29 4.18 -7.46
C ASP A 216 1.32 4.54 -8.57
N PRO A 217 1.58 3.67 -9.57
CA PRO A 217 2.59 3.92 -10.59
C PRO A 217 2.31 5.15 -11.46
N GLY A 218 1.04 5.54 -11.60
CA GLY A 218 0.62 6.74 -12.31
C GLY A 218 0.77 8.01 -11.46
N LYS A 219 0.77 7.89 -10.13
CA LYS A 219 0.81 9.03 -9.20
C LYS A 219 1.48 8.72 -7.86
N GLN A 220 2.70 9.23 -7.72
CA GLN A 220 3.42 9.33 -6.45
C GLN A 220 3.48 10.79 -5.98
N VAL A 221 2.39 11.34 -5.45
CA VAL A 221 2.26 12.78 -5.14
C VAL A 221 2.94 13.16 -3.84
N ILE A 222 3.78 14.19 -3.86
CA ILE A 222 4.38 14.75 -2.66
C ILE A 222 3.27 15.40 -1.80
N PRO A 223 3.14 15.03 -0.51
CA PRO A 223 2.21 15.65 0.43
C PRO A 223 2.31 17.16 0.46
N ALA A 224 1.18 17.85 0.63
CA ALA A 224 1.10 19.31 0.60
C ALA A 224 2.08 19.97 1.56
N ALA A 225 2.21 19.44 2.77
CA ALA A 225 3.13 19.94 3.78
C ALA A 225 4.62 19.81 3.39
N TRP A 226 4.96 18.89 2.49
CA TRP A 226 6.36 18.58 2.15
C TRP A 226 6.83 19.25 0.85
N ARG A 227 5.92 19.86 0.08
CA ARG A 227 6.23 20.52 -1.21
C ARG A 227 7.18 21.71 -1.08
N GLY A 228 7.37 22.23 0.14
CA GLY A 228 8.36 23.28 0.44
C GLY A 228 9.80 22.80 0.48
N ALA A 229 10.07 21.48 0.48
CA ALA A 229 11.42 20.92 0.49
C ALA A 229 12.17 21.29 -0.80
N THR A 230 13.33 21.92 -0.64
CA THR A 230 14.22 22.38 -1.72
C THR A 230 15.43 21.48 -1.90
N THR A 231 15.70 20.60 -0.93
CA THR A 231 16.78 19.60 -0.97
C THR A 231 16.24 18.21 -0.68
N LEU A 232 16.94 17.19 -1.16
CA LEU A 232 16.59 15.79 -0.88
C LEU A 232 16.67 15.48 0.62
N ALA A 233 17.58 16.13 1.35
CA ALA A 233 17.73 15.95 2.78
C ALA A 233 16.49 16.46 3.55
N GLU A 234 15.95 17.63 3.18
CA GLU A 234 14.72 18.17 3.76
C GLU A 234 13.53 17.24 3.49
N LEU A 235 13.41 16.71 2.28
CA LEU A 235 12.33 15.76 1.95
C LEU A 235 12.49 14.43 2.73
N ALA A 236 13.71 13.91 2.85
CA ALA A 236 14.01 12.73 3.65
C ALA A 236 13.75 12.94 5.15
N GLU A 237 13.97 14.15 5.68
CA GLU A 237 13.61 14.50 7.05
C GLU A 237 12.10 14.43 7.28
N GLN A 238 11.29 14.93 6.33
CA GLN A 238 9.83 14.80 6.38
C GLN A 238 9.38 13.33 6.41
N VAL A 239 9.96 12.49 5.54
CA VAL A 239 9.67 11.04 5.52
C VAL A 239 10.01 10.41 6.87
N THR A 240 11.22 10.66 7.40
CA THR A 240 11.66 10.11 8.69
C THR A 240 10.74 10.54 9.83
N ALA A 241 10.40 11.83 9.90
CA ALA A 241 9.57 12.39 10.95
C ALA A 241 8.14 11.82 10.91
N TYR A 242 7.53 11.77 9.73
CA TYR A 242 6.20 11.18 9.55
C TYR A 242 6.19 9.70 9.91
N THR A 243 7.11 8.89 9.37
CA THR A 243 7.16 7.46 9.67
C THR A 243 7.38 7.19 11.15
N THR A 244 8.26 7.94 11.82
CA THR A 244 8.48 7.83 13.27
C THR A 244 7.21 8.16 14.05
N ALA A 245 6.49 9.21 13.66
CA ALA A 245 5.27 9.64 14.33
C ALA A 245 4.16 8.60 14.21
N VAL A 246 3.86 8.14 12.98
CA VAL A 246 2.79 7.15 12.73
C VAL A 246 3.07 5.84 13.44
N VAL A 247 4.27 5.27 13.27
CA VAL A 247 4.63 4.00 13.92
C VAL A 247 4.65 4.16 15.44
N GLY A 248 5.15 5.29 15.96
CA GLY A 248 5.14 5.59 17.39
C GLY A 248 3.74 5.67 17.98
N GLU A 249 2.81 6.33 17.29
CA GLU A 249 1.41 6.44 17.70
C GLU A 249 0.71 5.08 17.68
N LEU A 250 0.91 4.28 16.62
CA LEU A 250 0.35 2.93 16.53
C LEU A 250 0.86 2.01 17.65
N VAL A 251 2.16 2.03 17.93
CA VAL A 251 2.76 1.25 19.03
C VAL A 251 2.21 1.70 20.38
N ALA A 252 2.16 3.02 20.64
CA ALA A 252 1.63 3.56 21.89
C ALA A 252 0.13 3.29 22.08
N GLY A 253 -0.63 3.22 20.98
CA GLY A 253 -2.06 2.91 20.96
C GLY A 253 -2.40 1.42 21.07
N GLY A 254 -1.40 0.54 21.23
CA GLY A 254 -1.60 -0.91 21.34
C GLY A 254 -1.82 -1.62 20.00
N ALA A 255 -1.48 -0.97 18.89
CA ALA A 255 -1.64 -1.45 17.53
C ALA A 255 -0.30 -1.56 16.78
N ARG A 256 0.74 -2.05 17.47
CA ARG A 256 2.08 -2.24 16.90
C ARG A 256 2.03 -3.00 15.57
N PRO A 257 2.49 -2.42 14.43
CA PRO A 257 2.61 -3.16 13.17
C PRO A 257 3.60 -4.32 13.31
N ASP A 258 3.31 -5.42 12.65
CA ASP A 258 4.26 -6.53 12.52
C ASP A 258 5.22 -6.26 11.35
N MET A 259 4.70 -5.60 10.32
CA MET A 259 5.43 -5.20 9.13
C MET A 259 4.95 -3.82 8.66
N VAL A 260 5.87 -3.04 8.07
CA VAL A 260 5.62 -1.72 7.51
C VAL A 260 6.10 -1.69 6.06
N GLN A 261 5.20 -1.38 5.14
CA GLN A 261 5.47 -1.11 3.73
C GLN A 261 5.90 0.35 3.56
N ILE A 262 7.09 0.56 2.97
CA ILE A 262 7.69 1.88 2.75
C ILE A 262 7.38 2.34 1.31
N GLY A 263 6.20 2.94 1.13
CA GLY A 263 5.67 3.36 -0.17
C GLY A 263 4.79 2.28 -0.81
N ASN A 264 3.77 2.71 -1.55
CA ASN A 264 2.86 1.82 -2.29
C ASN A 264 3.13 1.84 -3.80
N GLU A 265 3.30 0.66 -4.39
CA GLU A 265 3.51 0.46 -5.84
C GLU A 265 4.53 1.43 -6.47
N ILE A 266 5.74 1.42 -5.91
CA ILE A 266 6.75 2.46 -6.17
C ILE A 266 7.69 2.14 -7.35
N THR A 267 7.25 1.36 -8.34
CA THR A 267 8.04 1.09 -9.56
C THR A 267 8.59 2.36 -10.22
N PRO A 268 7.82 3.46 -10.41
CA PRO A 268 8.37 4.70 -10.95
C PRO A 268 9.27 5.46 -9.95
N GLY A 269 9.33 5.01 -8.69
CA GLY A 269 9.88 5.70 -7.54
C GLY A 269 8.80 6.12 -6.53
N LEU A 270 9.12 7.02 -5.61
CA LEU A 270 8.20 7.59 -4.61
C LEU A 270 8.40 9.10 -4.51
N LEU A 271 7.37 9.85 -4.08
CA LEU A 271 7.46 11.31 -3.91
C LEU A 271 7.98 12.02 -5.18
N ILE A 272 7.29 11.78 -6.31
CA ILE A 272 7.73 12.16 -7.65
C ILE A 272 7.01 13.43 -8.15
N HIS A 273 5.71 13.50 -7.90
CA HIS A 273 4.82 14.46 -8.55
C HIS A 273 4.36 15.57 -7.62
N ILE A 274 3.95 16.71 -8.18
CA ILE A 274 3.06 17.65 -7.49
C ILE A 274 1.71 17.73 -8.24
N PRO A 275 0.62 18.08 -7.55
CA PRO A 275 -0.68 18.27 -8.19
C PRO A 275 -0.58 19.24 -9.36
N SER A 276 -1.18 18.88 -10.49
CA SER A 276 -1.23 19.82 -11.60
C SER A 276 -2.32 20.87 -11.34
N GLY A 277 -2.03 22.14 -11.66
CA GLY A 277 -3.06 23.16 -11.74
C GLY A 277 -3.98 23.03 -12.98
N ASN A 278 -4.00 21.85 -13.62
CA ASN A 278 -4.88 21.61 -14.77
C ASN A 278 -6.29 21.29 -14.24
N PRO A 279 -7.34 22.02 -14.65
CA PRO A 279 -8.72 21.69 -14.29
C PRO A 279 -9.22 20.33 -14.85
N GLN A 280 -8.46 19.65 -15.71
CA GLN A 280 -8.69 18.24 -16.10
C GLN A 280 -7.89 17.22 -15.27
N ALA A 281 -7.06 17.64 -14.31
CA ALA A 281 -6.58 16.71 -13.30
C ALA A 281 -7.80 16.21 -12.55
N ASP A 282 -7.98 14.89 -12.55
CA ASP A 282 -9.14 14.34 -11.88
C ASP A 282 -8.97 14.45 -10.36
N GLN A 283 -10.10 14.25 -9.68
CA GLN A 283 -10.20 14.33 -8.24
C GLN A 283 -9.25 13.33 -7.52
N TRP A 284 -8.74 12.31 -8.21
CA TRP A 284 -7.83 11.34 -7.59
C TRP A 284 -6.36 11.74 -7.73
N GLY A 285 -6.10 12.94 -8.24
CA GLY A 285 -4.77 13.43 -8.53
C GLY A 285 -4.19 12.81 -9.78
N ASN A 286 -4.96 12.29 -10.74
CA ASN A 286 -4.36 11.87 -12.01
C ASN A 286 -4.00 13.11 -12.85
N MET A 287 -3.04 12.98 -13.77
CA MET A 287 -2.46 14.09 -14.55
C MET A 287 -1.57 15.06 -13.74
N ASN A 288 -0.95 14.60 -12.66
CA ASN A 288 0.08 15.37 -11.96
C ASN A 288 1.27 15.69 -12.85
N LYS A 289 2.05 16.69 -12.45
CA LYS A 289 3.25 17.08 -13.19
C LYS A 289 4.50 16.66 -12.42
N LEU A 290 5.51 16.22 -13.17
CA LEU A 290 6.90 16.16 -12.71
C LEU A 290 7.41 17.59 -12.58
N THR A 291 7.64 18.08 -11.38
CA THR A 291 7.79 19.54 -11.17
C THR A 291 8.73 19.97 -10.08
N ASN A 292 9.40 19.05 -9.40
CA ASN A 292 10.49 19.43 -8.50
C ASN A 292 11.82 18.85 -9.01
N SER A 293 12.89 19.64 -8.92
CA SER A 293 14.27 19.18 -9.16
C SER A 293 14.72 18.17 -8.11
N VAL A 294 14.04 18.14 -6.96
CA VAL A 294 14.20 17.16 -5.89
C VAL A 294 12.99 16.24 -5.84
N ASN A 295 13.17 14.99 -6.23
CA ASN A 295 12.15 13.96 -6.18
C ASN A 295 12.78 12.57 -6.07
N GLY A 296 11.97 11.56 -5.75
CA GLY A 296 12.39 10.17 -5.68
C GLY A 296 12.07 9.35 -6.93
N SER A 297 12.27 9.88 -8.14
CA SER A 297 12.07 9.11 -9.38
C SER A 297 13.09 7.99 -9.53
N ALA A 298 12.65 6.82 -10.03
CA ALA A 298 13.50 5.69 -10.42
C ALA A 298 14.47 6.02 -11.59
N GLY A 299 14.36 7.20 -12.22
CA GLY A 299 15.43 7.75 -13.06
C GLY A 299 16.70 8.13 -12.27
N ASN A 300 16.63 8.21 -10.94
CA ASN A 300 17.74 8.46 -10.03
C ASN A 300 17.59 7.65 -8.74
N PHE A 301 18.09 6.41 -8.76
CA PHE A 301 18.05 5.51 -7.61
C PHE A 301 18.81 6.01 -6.38
N ASN A 302 19.72 6.99 -6.48
CA ASN A 302 20.32 7.59 -5.28
C ASN A 302 19.26 8.36 -4.47
N ASN A 303 18.34 9.04 -5.15
CA ASN A 303 17.25 9.75 -4.49
C ASN A 303 16.22 8.77 -3.91
N VAL A 304 15.82 7.76 -4.70
CA VAL A 304 14.93 6.67 -4.23
C VAL A 304 15.49 6.05 -2.95
N ALA A 305 16.75 5.60 -2.98
CA ALA A 305 17.38 4.96 -1.84
C ALA A 305 17.50 5.87 -0.62
N ALA A 306 17.72 7.19 -0.80
CA ALA A 306 17.75 8.13 0.31
C ALA A 306 16.38 8.23 1.01
N LEU A 307 15.30 8.29 0.24
CA LEU A 307 13.94 8.38 0.78
C LEU A 307 13.48 7.06 1.42
N LEU A 308 13.81 5.91 0.81
CA LEU A 308 13.54 4.61 1.41
C LEU A 308 14.28 4.42 2.74
N LYS A 309 15.57 4.79 2.80
CA LYS A 309 16.34 4.75 4.06
C LYS A 309 15.75 5.65 5.14
N ALA A 310 15.21 6.81 4.78
CA ALA A 310 14.50 7.67 5.72
C ALA A 310 13.25 7.00 6.31
N GLY A 311 12.45 6.33 5.47
CA GLY A 311 11.32 5.53 5.94
C GLY A 311 11.75 4.39 6.88
N VAL A 312 12.75 3.61 6.47
CA VAL A 312 13.32 2.52 7.29
C VAL A 312 13.83 3.06 8.62
N GLN A 313 14.60 4.16 8.60
CA GLN A 313 15.10 4.81 9.81
C GLN A 313 13.96 5.19 10.75
N GLY A 314 12.86 5.75 10.23
CA GLY A 314 11.71 6.13 11.05
C GLY A 314 11.05 4.94 11.74
N VAL A 315 10.89 3.81 11.04
CA VAL A 315 10.37 2.56 11.63
C VAL A 315 11.31 2.06 12.72
N LYS A 316 12.59 1.89 12.38
CA LYS A 316 13.59 1.28 13.27
C LYS A 316 13.93 2.15 14.48
N ALA A 317 13.71 3.46 14.41
CA ALA A 317 13.85 4.36 15.54
C ALA A 317 12.77 4.14 16.62
N VAL A 318 11.58 3.67 16.23
CA VAL A 318 10.51 3.30 17.16
C VAL A 318 10.68 1.88 17.64
N ASP A 319 10.81 0.94 16.71
CA ASP A 319 11.01 -0.48 17.02
C ASP A 319 11.86 -1.16 15.93
N PRO A 320 13.10 -1.58 16.25
CA PRO A 320 14.00 -2.18 15.27
C PRO A 320 13.55 -3.58 14.79
N THR A 321 12.61 -4.22 15.49
CA THR A 321 12.15 -5.58 15.20
C THR A 321 10.98 -5.62 14.22
N ILE A 322 10.33 -4.49 13.92
CA ILE A 322 9.28 -4.39 12.90
C ILE A 322 9.87 -4.67 11.52
N LYS A 323 9.20 -5.50 10.73
CA LYS A 323 9.67 -5.92 9.40
C LYS A 323 9.46 -4.82 8.36
N ILE A 324 10.38 -4.69 7.42
CA ILE A 324 10.33 -3.70 6.35
C ILE A 324 9.94 -4.39 5.05
N MET A 325 8.83 -3.93 4.46
CA MET A 325 8.39 -4.34 3.13
C MET A 325 8.66 -3.24 2.09
N LEU A 326 9.16 -3.67 0.94
CA LEU A 326 9.14 -2.90 -0.32
C LEU A 326 8.00 -3.44 -1.19
N HIS A 327 7.23 -2.56 -1.83
CA HIS A 327 6.09 -2.94 -2.68
C HIS A 327 6.18 -2.37 -4.10
N LEU A 328 6.05 -3.24 -5.11
CA LEU A 328 5.98 -2.88 -6.54
C LEU A 328 4.76 -3.54 -7.21
N GLU A 329 4.10 -2.88 -8.15
CA GLU A 329 2.94 -3.45 -8.88
C GLU A 329 3.32 -4.51 -9.93
N ASN A 330 4.61 -4.72 -10.18
CA ASN A 330 5.09 -5.38 -11.39
C ASN A 330 5.41 -6.85 -11.17
N THR A 331 4.59 -7.74 -11.70
CA THR A 331 4.91 -9.18 -11.83
C THR A 331 5.08 -9.62 -13.29
N ASN A 332 4.95 -8.69 -14.24
CA ASN A 332 5.08 -8.98 -15.68
C ASN A 332 6.53 -9.03 -16.18
N SER A 333 7.50 -8.72 -15.32
CA SER A 333 8.92 -8.73 -15.69
C SER A 333 9.84 -8.98 -14.49
N PHE A 334 10.18 -10.26 -14.25
CA PHE A 334 11.19 -10.65 -13.28
C PHE A 334 12.49 -9.83 -13.37
N PRO A 335 13.13 -9.65 -14.56
CA PRO A 335 14.39 -8.91 -14.63
C PRO A 335 14.24 -7.46 -14.16
N ALA A 336 13.13 -6.80 -14.50
CA ALA A 336 12.88 -5.42 -14.08
C ALA A 336 12.72 -5.32 -12.55
N VAL A 337 11.96 -6.24 -11.94
CA VAL A 337 11.77 -6.29 -10.49
C VAL A 337 13.11 -6.52 -9.78
N ARG A 338 13.85 -7.57 -10.19
CA ARG A 338 15.17 -7.89 -9.63
C ARG A 338 16.12 -6.70 -9.72
N ASP A 339 16.21 -6.07 -10.89
CA ASP A 339 17.15 -4.97 -11.11
C ASP A 339 16.77 -3.72 -10.30
N TRP A 340 15.48 -3.45 -10.13
CA TRP A 340 14.98 -2.38 -9.26
C TRP A 340 15.37 -2.62 -7.79
N VAL A 341 15.10 -3.83 -7.28
CA VAL A 341 15.42 -4.23 -5.90
C VAL A 341 16.94 -4.18 -5.66
N ASN A 342 17.73 -4.74 -6.58
CA ASN A 342 19.18 -4.70 -6.50
C ASN A 342 19.72 -3.27 -6.54
N ALA A 343 19.10 -2.36 -7.30
CA ALA A 343 19.52 -0.97 -7.35
C ALA A 343 19.38 -0.27 -5.98
N VAL A 344 18.29 -0.49 -5.25
CA VAL A 344 18.11 0.11 -3.92
C VAL A 344 18.97 -0.58 -2.85
N ARG A 345 19.10 -1.92 -2.91
CA ARG A 345 19.94 -2.69 -1.97
C ARG A 345 21.43 -2.33 -2.12
N ALA A 346 21.93 -2.17 -3.34
CA ALA A 346 23.30 -1.72 -3.59
C ALA A 346 23.60 -0.30 -3.03
N ARG A 347 22.57 0.45 -2.61
CA ARG A 347 22.66 1.77 -1.98
C ARG A 347 22.37 1.74 -0.47
N GLY A 348 22.32 0.55 0.11
CA GLY A 348 22.16 0.30 1.54
C GLY A 348 20.73 0.45 2.04
N VAL A 349 19.72 0.27 1.19
CA VAL A 349 18.33 0.10 1.67
C VAL A 349 18.20 -1.31 2.22
N GLU A 350 17.90 -1.42 3.51
CA GLU A 350 17.65 -2.69 4.20
C GLU A 350 16.16 -3.02 4.11
N LEU A 351 15.84 -4.23 3.63
CA LEU A 351 14.48 -4.72 3.41
C LEU A 351 14.40 -6.16 3.92
N ASP A 352 13.27 -6.54 4.52
CA ASP A 352 13.00 -7.92 4.94
C ASP A 352 12.14 -8.65 3.89
N VAL A 353 11.18 -7.95 3.28
CA VAL A 353 10.13 -8.53 2.44
C VAL A 353 9.94 -7.75 1.14
N LEU A 354 9.74 -8.46 0.03
CA LEU A 354 9.28 -7.90 -1.24
C LEU A 354 7.80 -8.28 -1.48
N GLY A 355 6.93 -7.27 -1.46
CA GLY A 355 5.54 -7.39 -1.87
C GLY A 355 5.38 -7.08 -3.35
N LEU A 356 4.50 -7.81 -4.06
CA LEU A 356 4.05 -7.43 -5.40
C LEU A 356 2.51 -7.41 -5.52
N SER A 357 1.98 -6.56 -6.40
CA SER A 357 0.57 -6.61 -6.81
C SER A 357 0.31 -7.67 -7.88
N CYS A 358 -0.82 -8.35 -7.78
CA CYS A 358 -1.22 -9.48 -8.63
C CYS A 358 -2.69 -9.35 -9.04
N TYR A 359 -2.94 -8.64 -10.14
CA TYR A 359 -4.28 -8.52 -10.72
C TYR A 359 -4.30 -9.03 -12.17
N PRO A 360 -5.24 -9.91 -12.55
CA PRO A 360 -5.32 -10.42 -13.92
C PRO A 360 -5.44 -9.33 -14.98
N SER A 361 -6.16 -8.26 -14.65
CA SER A 361 -6.42 -7.10 -15.50
C SER A 361 -5.17 -6.28 -15.85
N TYR A 362 -4.10 -6.37 -15.05
CA TYR A 362 -2.91 -5.49 -15.19
C TYR A 362 -1.61 -6.29 -15.27
N GLN A 363 -1.47 -7.30 -14.42
CA GLN A 363 -0.26 -8.10 -14.23
C GLN A 363 -0.31 -9.48 -14.92
N GLY A 364 -1.32 -9.73 -15.75
CA GLY A 364 -1.51 -11.02 -16.40
C GLY A 364 -2.04 -12.10 -15.45
N GLN A 365 -2.24 -13.30 -15.98
CA GLN A 365 -2.87 -14.41 -15.28
C GLN A 365 -1.97 -15.00 -14.18
N PRO A 366 -2.50 -15.77 -13.21
CA PRO A 366 -1.72 -16.31 -12.08
C PRO A 366 -0.41 -17.02 -12.44
N PHE A 367 -0.35 -17.73 -13.56
CA PHE A 367 0.90 -18.40 -14.00
C PHE A 367 2.06 -17.43 -14.27
N VAL A 368 1.77 -16.17 -14.61
CA VAL A 368 2.78 -15.11 -14.78
C VAL A 368 3.37 -14.73 -13.42
N TRP A 369 2.52 -14.63 -12.39
CA TRP A 369 2.95 -14.29 -11.04
C TRP A 369 3.81 -15.41 -10.48
N ALA A 370 3.38 -16.66 -10.63
CA ALA A 370 4.12 -17.85 -10.23
C ALA A 370 5.54 -17.87 -10.84
N ASP A 371 5.65 -17.73 -12.16
CA ASP A 371 6.95 -17.71 -12.86
C ASP A 371 7.86 -16.57 -12.35
N THR A 372 7.29 -15.39 -12.08
CA THR A 372 8.06 -14.26 -11.54
C THR A 372 8.53 -14.52 -10.11
N PHE A 373 7.68 -15.00 -9.21
CA PHE A 373 8.07 -15.28 -7.83
C PHE A 373 9.06 -16.45 -7.72
N ASP A 374 8.92 -17.49 -8.57
CA ASP A 374 9.90 -18.58 -8.66
C ASP A 374 11.29 -18.05 -9.03
N GLN A 375 11.35 -17.17 -10.04
CA GLN A 375 12.61 -16.56 -10.46
C GLN A 375 13.17 -15.61 -9.39
N LEU A 376 12.33 -14.81 -8.73
CA LEU A 376 12.78 -13.92 -7.66
C LEU A 376 13.35 -14.72 -6.49
N THR A 377 12.70 -15.81 -6.10
CA THR A 377 13.16 -16.69 -5.02
C THR A 377 14.54 -17.28 -5.32
N GLN A 378 14.81 -17.64 -6.58
CA GLN A 378 16.11 -18.14 -7.02
C GLN A 378 17.21 -17.08 -7.12
N ASN A 379 16.86 -15.78 -7.19
CA ASN A 379 17.81 -14.70 -7.50
C ASN A 379 17.96 -13.63 -6.40
N LEU A 380 17.11 -13.64 -5.38
CA LEU A 380 17.13 -12.72 -4.24
C LEU A 380 17.08 -13.54 -2.95
N ASP A 381 18.12 -14.32 -2.67
CA ASP A 381 18.17 -15.40 -1.65
C ASP A 381 17.83 -15.00 -0.21
N ASP A 382 17.91 -13.72 0.14
CA ASP A 382 17.71 -13.20 1.49
C ASP A 382 16.34 -12.58 1.77
N LEU A 383 15.46 -12.49 0.77
CA LEU A 383 14.14 -11.86 0.92
C LEU A 383 13.00 -12.86 1.08
N SER A 384 11.99 -12.50 1.85
CA SER A 384 10.69 -13.17 1.80
C SER A 384 9.73 -12.42 0.87
N PHE A 385 8.65 -13.06 0.47
CA PHE A 385 7.72 -12.56 -0.53
C PHE A 385 6.28 -12.55 -0.03
N VAL A 386 5.53 -11.57 -0.53
CA VAL A 386 4.10 -11.43 -0.27
C VAL A 386 3.42 -11.01 -1.56
N ILE A 387 2.21 -11.50 -1.80
CA ILE A 387 1.28 -10.85 -2.73
C ILE A 387 0.57 -9.76 -1.94
N ALA A 388 1.04 -8.52 -2.08
CA ALA A 388 0.59 -7.40 -1.25
C ALA A 388 -0.80 -6.91 -1.61
N GLU A 389 -1.23 -7.17 -2.86
CA GLU A 389 -2.56 -6.88 -3.34
C GLU A 389 -2.97 -7.90 -4.41
N TYR A 390 -4.17 -8.46 -4.29
CA TYR A 390 -4.78 -9.24 -5.37
C TYR A 390 -6.31 -9.20 -5.29
N ASN A 391 -6.93 -9.41 -6.46
CA ASN A 391 -8.35 -9.68 -6.69
C ASN A 391 -8.47 -10.08 -8.18
N PRO A 392 -9.32 -11.04 -8.62
CA PRO A 392 -10.18 -11.93 -7.83
C PRO A 392 -9.61 -13.33 -7.56
N GLU A 393 -8.38 -13.63 -8.00
CA GLU A 393 -7.82 -15.00 -7.98
C GLU A 393 -7.44 -15.47 -6.57
N ARG A 394 -8.43 -15.91 -5.79
CA ARG A 394 -8.30 -16.24 -4.35
C ARG A 394 -7.46 -17.48 -4.10
N THR A 395 -7.82 -18.61 -4.70
CA THR A 395 -7.08 -19.86 -4.49
C THR A 395 -5.67 -19.77 -5.05
N GLU A 396 -5.53 -19.35 -6.31
CA GLU A 396 -4.26 -19.34 -7.01
C GLU A 396 -3.24 -18.39 -6.37
N ALA A 397 -3.65 -17.17 -5.98
CA ALA A 397 -2.72 -16.24 -5.33
C ALA A 397 -2.16 -16.82 -4.02
N ASN A 398 -3.03 -17.44 -3.20
CA ASN A 398 -2.62 -18.03 -1.92
C ASN A 398 -1.72 -19.25 -2.12
N GLN A 399 -2.04 -20.13 -3.07
CA GLN A 399 -1.22 -21.29 -3.39
C GLN A 399 0.17 -20.89 -3.90
N ILE A 400 0.25 -19.90 -4.80
CA ILE A 400 1.53 -19.41 -5.34
C ILE A 400 2.49 -19.00 -4.20
N MET A 401 1.98 -18.29 -3.19
CA MET A 401 2.80 -17.92 -2.03
C MET A 401 3.11 -19.10 -1.13
N ALA A 402 2.12 -19.93 -0.81
CA ALA A 402 2.31 -21.06 0.10
C ALA A 402 3.30 -22.12 -0.45
N GLU A 403 3.41 -22.23 -1.77
CA GLU A 403 4.27 -23.20 -2.46
C GLU A 403 5.71 -22.70 -2.70
N LEU A 404 6.02 -21.43 -2.41
CA LEU A 404 7.39 -20.94 -2.54
C LEU A 404 8.34 -21.72 -1.63
N PRO A 405 9.54 -22.07 -2.12
CA PRO A 405 10.47 -22.92 -1.38
C PRO A 405 10.95 -22.25 -0.09
N ASP A 406 11.35 -23.09 0.87
CA ASP A 406 11.93 -22.69 2.15
C ASP A 406 11.03 -21.76 2.99
N GLY A 407 9.71 -21.81 2.77
CA GLY A 407 8.74 -20.99 3.50
C GLY A 407 8.85 -19.49 3.19
N ARG A 408 9.42 -19.14 2.03
CA ARG A 408 9.73 -17.74 1.71
C ARG A 408 8.52 -16.94 1.23
N GLY A 409 7.42 -17.58 0.85
CA GLY A 409 6.15 -16.90 0.61
C GLY A 409 5.37 -16.80 1.92
N LEU A 410 5.26 -15.57 2.43
CA LEU A 410 4.71 -15.32 3.77
C LEU A 410 3.19 -15.22 3.77
N GLY A 411 2.57 -14.87 2.64
CA GLY A 411 1.12 -14.72 2.55
C GLY A 411 0.65 -13.75 1.49
N THR A 412 -0.65 -13.46 1.54
CA THR A 412 -1.35 -12.63 0.55
C THR A 412 -2.32 -11.66 1.22
N PHE A 413 -2.69 -10.59 0.52
CA PHE A 413 -3.70 -9.64 0.98
C PHE A 413 -4.75 -9.38 -0.09
N PHE A 414 -5.98 -9.85 0.15
CA PHE A 414 -7.12 -9.56 -0.72
C PHE A 414 -7.44 -8.07 -0.64
N TRP A 415 -7.46 -7.38 -1.79
CA TRP A 415 -7.65 -5.93 -1.80
C TRP A 415 -9.13 -5.55 -1.70
N GLU A 416 -9.48 -4.83 -0.62
CA GLU A 416 -10.79 -4.25 -0.32
C GLU A 416 -11.96 -5.22 -0.51
N PRO A 417 -12.16 -6.18 0.42
CA PRO A 417 -13.17 -7.22 0.28
C PRO A 417 -14.60 -6.68 0.20
N THR A 418 -14.85 -5.44 0.62
CA THR A 418 -16.18 -4.80 0.61
C THR A 418 -16.44 -3.96 -0.64
N GLN A 419 -15.46 -3.85 -1.54
CA GLN A 419 -15.51 -3.01 -2.72
C GLN A 419 -15.38 -3.82 -4.01
N SER A 420 -15.77 -3.20 -5.12
CA SER A 420 -15.58 -3.77 -6.46
C SER A 420 -15.03 -2.72 -7.40
N GLY A 421 -14.27 -3.15 -8.39
CA GLY A 421 -13.75 -2.28 -9.43
C GLY A 421 -13.28 -3.07 -10.64
N THR A 422 -12.49 -2.41 -11.47
CA THR A 422 -11.90 -3.06 -12.67
C THR A 422 -10.87 -4.13 -12.31
N TRP A 423 -10.39 -4.15 -11.07
CA TRP A 423 -9.49 -5.14 -10.51
C TRP A 423 -10.21 -6.42 -10.03
N GLY A 424 -11.54 -6.40 -9.84
CA GLY A 424 -12.29 -7.57 -9.39
C GLY A 424 -13.48 -7.24 -8.49
N GLY A 425 -14.16 -8.29 -8.04
CA GLY A 425 -15.40 -8.21 -7.28
C GLY A 425 -15.20 -8.14 -5.76
N SER A 426 -16.23 -7.65 -5.10
CA SER A 426 -16.41 -7.70 -3.63
C SER A 426 -16.62 -9.15 -3.19
N LEU A 427 -16.19 -9.49 -1.97
CA LEU A 427 -16.56 -10.73 -1.28
C LEU A 427 -17.99 -10.67 -0.70
N PHE A 428 -18.66 -9.53 -0.85
CA PHE A 428 -20.02 -9.29 -0.36
C PHE A 428 -20.94 -8.80 -1.47
N ASN A 429 -22.19 -9.26 -1.40
CA ASN A 429 -23.32 -8.78 -2.18
C ASN A 429 -24.00 -7.61 -1.46
N ARG A 430 -24.17 -6.46 -2.13
CA ARG A 430 -24.80 -5.29 -1.54
C ARG A 430 -26.33 -5.31 -1.68
N VAL A 431 -27.03 -5.29 -0.55
CA VAL A 431 -28.49 -5.15 -0.45
C VAL A 431 -28.83 -3.92 0.39
N GLY A 432 -29.02 -2.78 -0.29
CA GLY A 432 -29.17 -1.49 0.39
C GLY A 432 -27.92 -1.10 1.18
N ASN A 433 -28.09 -0.93 2.50
CA ASN A 433 -26.99 -0.67 3.44
C ASN A 433 -26.40 -1.95 4.05
N VAL A 434 -26.79 -3.13 3.57
CA VAL A 434 -26.26 -4.39 4.06
C VAL A 434 -25.27 -4.95 3.04
N LEU A 435 -24.11 -5.38 3.51
CA LEU A 435 -23.17 -6.21 2.77
C LEU A 435 -23.32 -7.66 3.24
N GLU A 436 -23.92 -8.50 2.41
CA GLU A 436 -24.16 -9.91 2.67
C GLU A 436 -22.98 -10.73 2.12
N ALA A 437 -22.31 -11.50 2.97
CA ALA A 437 -21.17 -12.33 2.58
C ALA A 437 -21.55 -13.26 1.43
N ASP A 438 -20.75 -13.25 0.37
CA ASP A 438 -20.93 -14.17 -0.76
C ASP A 438 -20.50 -15.58 -0.33
N ALA A 439 -21.48 -16.48 -0.21
CA ALA A 439 -21.26 -17.82 0.32
C ALA A 439 -20.27 -18.66 -0.50
N GLU A 440 -20.21 -18.47 -1.83
CA GLU A 440 -19.26 -19.20 -2.66
C GLU A 440 -17.84 -18.65 -2.48
N ALA A 441 -17.71 -17.32 -2.43
CA ALA A 441 -16.43 -16.66 -2.19
C ALA A 441 -15.83 -17.02 -0.82
N PHE A 442 -16.64 -17.01 0.24
CA PHE A 442 -16.18 -17.33 1.60
C PHE A 442 -15.94 -18.84 1.80
N ALA A 443 -16.68 -19.72 1.12
CA ALA A 443 -16.39 -21.16 1.13
C ALA A 443 -15.00 -21.49 0.52
N GLU A 444 -14.55 -20.69 -0.44
CA GLU A 444 -13.19 -20.79 -1.00
C GLU A 444 -12.13 -20.45 0.07
N PHE A 445 -12.34 -19.39 0.86
CA PHE A 445 -11.47 -19.04 1.99
C PHE A 445 -11.53 -20.06 3.13
N ASP A 446 -12.69 -20.65 3.43
CA ASP A 446 -12.79 -21.74 4.39
C ASP A 446 -11.97 -22.97 3.98
N THR A 447 -11.92 -23.25 2.67
CA THR A 447 -11.08 -24.31 2.10
C THR A 447 -9.61 -23.95 2.23
N LEU A 448 -9.21 -22.73 1.83
CA LEU A 448 -7.84 -22.24 1.99
C LEU A 448 -7.37 -22.27 3.45
N ARG A 449 -8.22 -21.86 4.38
CA ARG A 449 -7.96 -21.94 5.82
C ARG A 449 -7.60 -23.36 6.24
N ALA A 450 -8.39 -24.36 5.81
CA ALA A 450 -8.12 -25.75 6.13
C ALA A 450 -6.81 -26.26 5.49
N ASP A 451 -6.56 -25.91 4.23
CA ASP A 451 -5.38 -26.33 3.48
C ASP A 451 -4.08 -25.70 4.03
N LEU A 452 -4.16 -24.46 4.49
CA LEU A 452 -3.03 -23.70 5.08
C LEU A 452 -2.85 -23.97 6.58
N GLY A 453 -3.77 -24.71 7.22
CA GLY A 453 -3.70 -25.07 8.63
C GLY A 453 -3.95 -23.91 9.60
N LEU A 454 -4.89 -23.00 9.26
CA LEU A 454 -5.19 -21.75 9.98
C LEU A 454 -6.39 -21.83 10.96
#